data_AF-A0A1V4VQE7-F1
#
_entry.id   AF-A0A1V4VQE7-F1
#
_cell.length_a   1.000
_cell.length_b   1.000
_cell.length_c   1.000
_cell.angle_alpha   90.00
_cell.angle_beta   90.00
_cell.angle_gamma   90.00
#
_symmetry.space_group_name_H-M   'P 1'
#
loop_
_entity.id
_entity.type
_entity.pdbx_description
1 polymer ?
#
loop_
_entity_poly.entity_id
_entity_poly.type
_entity_poly.pdbx_seq_one_letter_code
_entity_poly.pdbx_strand_id
1 'polypeptide(L)'
;MFTGKKTKLWPKTILVLTLFMALIFITPAQAIGENAGGVSLTLSPPIAPAGASVTASGTSAPGVWLSLKVLDSLQNIVLFDAFKSDDHGNYSITFVVPAVANGNLSVVAGYGNDVAVKTLTVDSQTPVRLKGDVNYDSIVNVLDVVKTVNIALGKVQPSPDDFYAADVNSDSVVNVLDVVKIVNIALNLQ
;
A
#
# COMPACT_ATOMS: atom_id res chain seq x y z
N MET A 1 20.87 -64.30 -41.43
CA MET A 1 19.66 -65.05 -41.01
C MET A 1 19.14 -64.42 -39.72
N PHE A 2 18.25 -63.44 -39.80
CA PHE A 2 17.53 -62.90 -38.64
C PHE A 2 16.09 -62.64 -39.08
N THR A 3 15.19 -63.51 -38.64
CA THR A 3 13.79 -63.51 -38.98
C THR A 3 13.07 -62.49 -38.10
N GLY A 4 12.56 -61.42 -38.70
CA GLY A 4 11.79 -60.39 -37.99
C GLY A 4 10.47 -60.98 -37.47
N LYS A 5 10.37 -61.21 -36.17
CA LYS A 5 9.09 -61.51 -35.51
C LYS A 5 8.19 -60.29 -35.61
N LYS A 6 7.16 -60.35 -36.47
CA LYS A 6 6.07 -59.36 -36.49
C LYS A 6 5.32 -59.46 -35.16
N THR A 7 5.59 -58.52 -34.25
CA THR A 7 4.85 -58.41 -32.98
C THR A 7 3.41 -58.01 -33.30
N LYS A 8 2.50 -58.99 -33.21
CA LYS A 8 1.06 -58.79 -33.36
C LYS A 8 0.59 -57.94 -32.18
N LEU A 9 0.37 -56.64 -32.38
CA LEU A 9 -0.31 -55.79 -31.40
C LEU A 9 -1.79 -56.19 -31.38
N TRP A 10 -2.29 -56.59 -30.22
CA TRP A 10 -3.69 -56.97 -30.05
C TRP A 10 -4.53 -55.69 -29.93
N PRO A 11 -5.77 -55.66 -30.42
CA PRO A 11 -6.60 -54.45 -30.43
C PRO A 11 -6.77 -53.83 -29.03
N LYS A 12 -6.71 -54.66 -27.96
CA LYS A 12 -6.78 -54.20 -26.56
C LYS A 12 -5.57 -53.39 -26.10
N THR A 13 -4.36 -53.65 -26.61
CA THR A 13 -3.16 -52.85 -26.25
C THR A 13 -3.06 -51.56 -27.07
N ILE A 14 -3.58 -51.55 -28.31
CA ILE A 14 -3.70 -50.32 -29.12
C ILE A 14 -4.75 -49.38 -28.50
N LEU A 15 -5.88 -49.91 -28.02
CA LEU A 15 -6.93 -49.11 -27.38
C LEU A 15 -6.47 -48.46 -26.07
N VAL A 16 -5.64 -49.15 -25.29
CA VAL A 16 -5.09 -48.58 -24.04
C VAL A 16 -4.02 -47.53 -24.33
N LEU A 17 -3.24 -47.69 -25.41
CA LEU A 17 -2.21 -46.71 -25.79
C LEU A 17 -2.82 -45.44 -26.41
N THR A 18 -3.91 -45.55 -27.19
CA THR A 18 -4.64 -44.38 -27.71
C THR A 18 -5.44 -43.67 -26.61
N LEU A 19 -5.95 -44.39 -25.61
CA LEU A 19 -6.60 -43.80 -24.43
C LEU A 19 -5.60 -43.03 -23.55
N PHE A 20 -4.35 -43.50 -23.44
CA PHE A 20 -3.28 -42.79 -22.74
C PHE A 20 -2.77 -41.56 -23.51
N MET A 21 -2.72 -41.63 -24.84
CA MET A 21 -2.26 -40.51 -25.67
C MET A 21 -3.32 -39.39 -25.80
N ALA A 22 -4.60 -39.71 -25.60
CA ALA A 22 -5.69 -38.73 -25.54
C ALA A 22 -5.77 -37.97 -24.20
N LEU A 23 -5.21 -38.52 -23.11
CA LEU A 23 -5.21 -37.86 -21.79
C LEU A 23 -4.16 -36.75 -21.63
N ILE A 24 -3.17 -36.67 -22.53
CA ILE A 24 -2.09 -35.67 -22.49
C ILE A 24 -2.49 -34.35 -23.18
N PHE A 25 -3.63 -34.30 -23.88
CA PHE A 25 -4.07 -33.12 -24.64
C PHE A 25 -5.17 -32.28 -23.97
N ILE A 26 -5.47 -32.48 -22.68
CA ILE A 26 -6.55 -31.74 -21.99
C ILE A 26 -6.18 -31.32 -20.57
N THR A 27 -4.98 -30.80 -20.37
CA THR A 27 -4.94 -29.61 -19.50
C THR A 27 -5.26 -28.45 -20.43
N PRO A 28 -6.32 -27.66 -20.19
CA PRO A 28 -6.20 -26.27 -20.58
C PRO A 28 -4.90 -25.85 -19.89
N ALA A 29 -3.87 -25.57 -20.68
CA ALA A 29 -2.86 -24.64 -20.22
C ALA A 29 -3.71 -23.50 -19.66
N GLN A 30 -3.72 -23.38 -18.33
CA GLN A 30 -4.04 -22.11 -17.75
C GLN A 30 -2.99 -21.24 -18.40
N ALA A 31 -3.39 -20.56 -19.47
CA ALA A 31 -2.95 -19.22 -19.69
C ALA A 31 -3.17 -18.58 -18.32
N ILE A 32 -2.13 -18.61 -17.50
CA ILE A 32 -1.78 -17.43 -16.75
C ILE A 32 -1.81 -16.40 -17.87
N GLY A 33 -2.92 -15.67 -17.95
CA GLY A 33 -2.84 -14.35 -18.52
C GLY A 33 -1.72 -13.73 -17.72
N GLU A 34 -0.51 -13.77 -18.25
CA GLU A 34 0.41 -12.67 -18.09
C GLU A 34 -0.44 -11.51 -18.56
N ASN A 35 -1.11 -10.90 -17.58
CA ASN A 35 -1.89 -9.71 -17.78
C ASN A 35 -0.92 -8.81 -18.52
N ALA A 36 -1.27 -8.50 -19.78
CA ALA A 36 -0.44 -7.77 -20.72
C ALA A 36 0.34 -6.72 -19.93
N GLY A 37 1.68 -6.81 -19.96
CA GLY A 37 2.62 -6.15 -19.04
C GLY A 37 2.28 -4.69 -18.79
N GLY A 38 1.32 -4.49 -17.89
CA GLY A 38 0.70 -3.21 -17.64
C GLY A 38 1.44 -2.55 -16.50
N VAL A 39 1.47 -1.23 -16.52
CA VAL A 39 2.04 -0.48 -15.40
C VAL A 39 1.13 -0.69 -14.19
N SER A 40 1.70 -1.14 -13.07
CA SER A 40 1.02 -1.13 -11.77
C SER A 40 1.55 0.04 -10.95
N LEU A 41 0.71 0.64 -10.09
CA LEU A 41 1.12 1.77 -9.25
C LEU A 41 0.53 1.63 -7.85
N THR A 42 1.42 1.69 -6.87
CA THR A 42 1.12 1.69 -5.43
C THR A 42 1.79 2.89 -4.78
N LEU A 43 1.14 3.46 -3.77
CA LEU A 43 1.63 4.61 -3.02
C LEU A 43 1.80 4.22 -1.56
N SER A 44 2.96 4.53 -1.00
CA SER A 44 3.26 4.34 0.42
C SER A 44 3.95 5.58 0.98
N PRO A 45 3.30 6.32 1.90
CA PRO A 45 1.91 6.15 2.37
C PRO A 45 0.86 6.66 1.34
N PRO A 46 -0.40 6.17 1.39
CA PRO A 46 -1.49 6.63 0.51
C PRO A 46 -2.12 7.97 0.95
N ILE A 47 -1.78 8.45 2.14
CA ILE A 47 -2.20 9.73 2.72
C ILE A 47 -0.96 10.41 3.27
N ALA A 48 -0.73 11.67 2.94
CA ALA A 48 0.46 12.41 3.37
C ALA A 48 0.21 13.93 3.40
N PRO A 49 0.75 14.67 4.37
CA PRO A 49 0.67 16.13 4.37
C PRO A 49 1.57 16.74 3.28
N ALA A 50 1.28 18.00 2.93
CA ALA A 50 2.15 18.78 2.06
C ALA A 50 3.59 18.83 2.63
N GLY A 51 4.59 18.62 1.78
CA GLY A 51 6.00 18.57 2.16
C GLY A 51 6.50 17.20 2.66
N ALA A 52 5.62 16.22 2.87
CA ALA A 52 6.04 14.86 3.19
C ALA A 52 6.59 14.12 1.96
N SER A 53 7.39 13.08 2.20
CA SER A 53 7.89 12.20 1.14
C SER A 53 6.94 11.02 0.94
N VAL A 54 6.54 10.76 -0.30
CA VAL A 54 5.69 9.63 -0.70
C VAL A 54 6.45 8.77 -1.71
N THR A 55 6.41 7.46 -1.52
CA THR A 55 7.02 6.51 -2.46
C THR A 55 5.93 5.93 -3.37
N ALA A 56 6.10 6.13 -4.68
CA ALA A 56 5.36 5.47 -5.73
C ALA A 56 6.16 4.30 -6.26
N SER A 57 5.59 3.09 -6.19
CA SER A 57 6.24 1.88 -6.65
C SER A 57 5.29 0.97 -7.41
N GLY A 58 5.86 0.12 -8.26
CA GLY A 58 5.09 -0.84 -9.03
C GLY A 58 5.94 -1.63 -10.01
N THR A 59 5.26 -2.24 -10.97
CA THR A 59 5.82 -3.10 -12.01
C THR A 59 5.46 -2.57 -13.38
N SER A 60 6.31 -2.84 -14.36
CA SER A 60 6.24 -2.39 -15.75
C SER A 60 7.04 -3.33 -16.64
N ALA A 61 7.15 -3.05 -17.94
CA ALA A 61 8.11 -3.76 -18.78
C ALA A 61 9.57 -3.48 -18.32
N PRO A 62 10.48 -4.48 -18.35
CA PRO A 62 11.88 -4.32 -17.98
C PRO A 62 12.63 -3.24 -18.76
N GLY A 63 13.41 -2.42 -18.07
CA GLY A 63 14.33 -1.45 -18.68
C GLY A 63 13.66 -0.31 -19.46
N VAL A 64 12.39 -0.01 -19.20
CA VAL A 64 11.60 1.02 -19.90
C VAL A 64 11.60 2.32 -19.12
N TRP A 65 11.55 3.45 -19.83
CA TRP A 65 11.35 4.77 -19.23
C TRP A 65 9.87 5.01 -18.94
N LEU A 66 9.55 5.32 -17.69
CA LEU A 66 8.24 5.71 -17.22
C LEU A 66 8.21 7.19 -16.86
N SER A 67 7.07 7.83 -17.09
CA SER A 67 6.79 9.17 -16.56
C SER A 67 5.87 9.05 -15.34
N LEU A 68 6.18 9.81 -14.29
CA LEU A 68 5.28 10.06 -13.17
C LEU A 68 4.81 11.50 -13.19
N LYS A 69 3.49 11.67 -13.10
CA LYS A 69 2.82 12.97 -13.06
C LYS A 69 1.93 13.00 -11.83
N VAL A 70 1.99 14.07 -11.07
CA VAL A 70 1.03 14.33 -10.00
C VAL A 70 0.15 15.47 -10.44
N LEU A 71 -1.17 15.26 -10.42
CA LEU A 71 -2.17 16.23 -10.86
C LEU A 71 -3.01 16.71 -9.68
N ASP A 72 -3.36 17.98 -9.66
CA ASP A 72 -4.29 18.57 -8.71
C ASP A 72 -5.77 18.31 -9.08
N SER A 73 -6.70 18.85 -8.28
CA SER A 73 -8.14 18.74 -8.52
C SER A 73 -8.64 19.41 -9.81
N LEU A 74 -7.84 20.32 -10.37
CA LEU A 74 -8.08 20.99 -11.64
C LEU A 74 -7.34 20.31 -12.80
N GLN A 75 -6.72 19.15 -12.55
CA GLN A 75 -5.91 18.38 -13.51
C GLN A 75 -4.63 19.09 -13.98
N ASN A 76 -4.14 20.09 -13.25
CA ASN A 76 -2.83 20.69 -13.52
C ASN A 76 -1.73 19.76 -13.02
N ILE A 77 -0.68 19.60 -13.82
CA ILE A 77 0.51 18.83 -13.42
C ILE A 77 1.29 19.67 -12.40
N VAL A 78 1.29 19.24 -11.15
CA VAL A 78 2.03 19.88 -10.04
C VAL A 78 3.40 19.27 -9.81
N LEU A 79 3.62 18.04 -10.27
CA LEU A 79 4.92 17.37 -10.25
C LEU A 79 5.05 16.49 -11.49
N PHE A 80 6.23 16.49 -12.09
CA PHE A 80 6.59 15.64 -13.21
C PHE A 80 7.98 15.08 -12.98
N ASP A 81 8.13 13.77 -13.12
CA ASP A 81 9.43 13.09 -13.09
C ASP A 81 9.47 11.95 -14.10
N ALA A 82 10.66 11.52 -14.49
CA ALA A 82 10.89 10.41 -15.38
C ALA A 82 11.96 9.47 -14.81
N PHE A 83 11.65 8.18 -14.74
CA PHE A 83 12.55 7.16 -14.20
C PHE A 83 12.54 5.90 -15.07
N LYS A 84 13.56 5.06 -14.92
CA LYS A 84 13.69 3.82 -15.66
C LYS A 84 13.38 2.63 -14.75
N SER A 85 12.61 1.67 -15.23
CA SER A 85 12.42 0.38 -14.55
C SER A 85 13.69 -0.47 -14.58
N ASP A 86 13.82 -1.36 -13.61
CA ASP A 86 14.93 -2.33 -13.56
C ASP A 86 14.78 -3.44 -14.62
N ASP A 87 15.76 -4.34 -14.68
CA ASP A 87 15.78 -5.47 -15.62
C ASP A 87 14.70 -6.54 -15.33
N HIS A 88 13.96 -6.40 -14.23
CA HIS A 88 12.80 -7.22 -13.87
C HIS A 88 11.47 -6.45 -14.00
N GLY A 89 11.51 -5.19 -14.44
CA GLY A 89 10.34 -4.34 -14.62
C GLY A 89 9.86 -3.62 -13.35
N ASN A 90 10.52 -3.79 -12.20
CA ASN A 90 10.16 -3.08 -10.98
C ASN A 90 10.66 -1.65 -11.02
N TYR A 91 9.92 -0.76 -10.38
CA TYR A 91 10.34 0.62 -10.18
C TYR A 91 9.87 1.14 -8.82
N SER A 92 10.63 2.09 -8.29
CA SER A 92 10.31 2.77 -7.04
C SER A 92 10.89 4.17 -7.10
N ILE A 93 10.04 5.17 -6.91
CA ILE A 93 10.42 6.57 -6.90
C ILE A 93 9.80 7.27 -5.70
N THR A 94 10.62 8.05 -5.00
CA THR A 94 10.18 8.88 -3.88
C THR A 94 10.13 10.33 -4.31
N PHE A 95 8.99 10.99 -4.08
CA PHE A 95 8.78 12.40 -4.39
C PHE A 95 8.22 13.14 -3.17
N VAL A 96 8.45 14.45 -3.13
CA VAL A 96 7.91 15.32 -2.07
C VAL A 96 6.54 15.83 -2.49
N VAL A 97 5.55 15.71 -1.62
CA VAL A 97 4.19 16.20 -1.87
C VAL A 97 4.24 17.73 -1.99
N PRO A 98 3.82 18.32 -3.12
CA PRO A 98 3.84 19.77 -3.29
C PRO A 98 2.90 20.47 -2.31
N ALA A 99 3.19 21.74 -2.01
CA ALA A 99 2.37 22.57 -1.12
C ALA A 99 1.05 22.97 -1.80
N VAL A 100 0.13 22.03 -1.88
CA VAL A 100 -1.24 22.20 -2.40
C VAL A 100 -2.24 22.27 -1.26
N ALA A 101 -3.43 22.82 -1.54
CA ALA A 101 -4.55 22.76 -0.61
C ALA A 101 -4.96 21.30 -0.32
N ASN A 102 -5.50 21.05 0.87
CA ASN A 102 -6.00 19.73 1.26
C ASN A 102 -6.97 19.17 0.21
N GLY A 103 -6.80 17.90 -0.11
CA GLY A 103 -7.61 17.24 -1.13
C GLY A 103 -6.92 16.06 -1.77
N ASN A 104 -7.51 15.57 -2.85
CA ASN A 104 -7.00 14.41 -3.56
C ASN A 104 -6.12 14.85 -4.73
N LEU A 105 -4.90 14.35 -4.76
CA LEU A 105 -4.00 14.41 -5.91
C LEU A 105 -4.08 13.11 -6.70
N SER A 106 -4.02 13.21 -8.02
CA SER A 106 -3.95 12.04 -8.90
C SER A 106 -2.51 11.78 -9.31
N VAL A 107 -1.91 10.71 -8.83
CA VAL A 107 -0.59 10.25 -9.25
C VAL A 107 -0.76 9.32 -10.44
N VAL A 108 -0.12 9.64 -11.55
CA VAL A 108 -0.20 8.93 -12.81
C VAL A 108 1.20 8.44 -13.17
N ALA A 109 1.39 7.13 -13.30
CA ALA A 109 2.65 6.53 -13.75
C ALA A 109 2.40 5.73 -15.03
N GLY A 110 3.20 5.93 -16.07
CA GLY A 110 2.98 5.21 -17.32
C GLY A 110 3.93 5.52 -18.46
N TYR A 111 3.85 4.69 -19.51
CA TYR A 111 4.53 4.86 -20.78
C TYR A 111 3.64 4.35 -21.93
N GLY A 112 3.74 4.97 -23.11
CA GLY A 112 2.94 4.58 -24.27
C GLY A 112 1.44 4.58 -23.98
N ASN A 113 0.80 3.42 -24.08
CA ASN A 113 -0.62 3.22 -23.75
C ASN A 113 -0.84 2.64 -22.35
N ASP A 114 0.22 2.21 -21.67
CA ASP A 114 0.15 1.57 -20.35
C ASP A 114 0.29 2.63 -19.25
N VAL A 115 -0.83 2.99 -18.62
CA VAL A 115 -0.92 4.06 -17.62
C VAL A 115 -1.66 3.57 -16.39
N ALA A 116 -1.04 3.74 -15.23
CA ALA A 116 -1.62 3.50 -13.92
C ALA A 116 -1.93 4.82 -13.23
N VAL A 117 -3.08 4.90 -12.56
CA VAL A 117 -3.49 6.09 -11.79
C VAL A 117 -3.81 5.67 -10.36
N LYS A 118 -3.29 6.42 -9.40
CA LYS A 118 -3.58 6.24 -7.98
C LYS A 118 -3.84 7.58 -7.33
N THR A 119 -4.86 7.63 -6.49
CA THR A 119 -5.17 8.82 -5.70
C THR A 119 -4.27 8.88 -4.46
N LEU A 120 -3.59 10.00 -4.28
CA LEU A 120 -2.91 10.40 -3.05
C LEU A 120 -3.81 11.39 -2.32
N THR A 121 -4.17 11.12 -1.08
CA THR A 121 -4.92 12.09 -0.28
C THR A 121 -3.93 12.99 0.45
N VAL A 122 -3.91 14.27 0.09
CA VAL A 122 -3.19 15.31 0.82
C VAL A 122 -4.07 15.78 1.94
N ASP A 123 -3.77 15.27 3.13
CA ASP A 123 -4.37 15.73 4.36
C ASP A 123 -3.27 16.40 5.20
N SER A 124 -3.45 17.70 5.47
CA SER A 124 -2.59 18.46 6.39
C SER A 124 -2.51 17.83 7.79
N GLN A 125 -3.38 16.88 8.11
CA GLN A 125 -3.52 16.31 9.44
C GLN A 125 -3.70 14.79 9.35
N THR A 126 -2.66 14.04 8.98
CA THR A 126 -2.44 12.82 9.77
C THR A 126 -1.78 13.30 11.05
N PRO A 127 -2.52 13.54 12.15
CA PRO A 127 -1.86 13.84 13.41
C PRO A 127 -0.84 12.73 13.62
N VAL A 128 0.42 13.10 13.82
CA VAL A 128 1.41 12.13 14.27
C VAL A 128 0.79 11.51 15.51
N ARG A 129 0.50 10.21 15.48
CA ARG A 129 -0.19 9.54 16.58
C ARG A 129 0.81 9.38 17.72
N LEU A 130 1.06 10.47 18.42
CA LEU A 130 1.94 10.53 19.57
C LEU A 130 1.10 10.15 20.78
N LYS A 131 1.44 9.04 21.42
CA LYS A 131 0.81 8.66 22.68
C LYS A 131 1.01 9.78 23.71
N GLY A 132 -0.09 10.14 24.38
CA GLY A 132 -0.14 11.23 25.33
C GLY A 132 -0.38 12.62 24.74
N ASP A 133 -0.31 12.80 23.42
CA ASP A 133 -0.74 14.04 22.75
C ASP A 133 -2.19 13.87 22.28
N VAL A 134 -3.11 14.21 23.16
CA VAL A 134 -4.55 13.98 22.97
C VAL A 134 -5.20 15.17 22.26
N ASN A 135 -4.59 16.36 22.28
CA ASN A 135 -5.12 17.54 21.58
C ASN A 135 -4.50 17.76 20.17
N TYR A 136 -3.51 16.94 19.79
CA TYR A 136 -2.80 16.94 18.50
C TYR A 136 -2.02 18.22 18.22
N ASP A 137 -1.56 18.91 19.25
CA ASP A 137 -0.72 20.10 19.10
C ASP A 137 0.79 19.76 18.99
N SER A 138 1.12 18.47 18.95
CA SER A 138 2.49 17.93 18.90
C SER A 138 3.31 18.14 20.17
N ILE A 139 2.70 18.58 21.29
CA ILE A 139 3.37 18.85 22.56
C ILE A 139 2.59 18.20 23.70
N VAL A 140 3.12 17.11 24.27
CA VAL A 140 2.52 16.49 25.47
C VAL A 140 2.65 17.39 26.69
N ASN A 141 1.54 17.97 27.14
CA ASN A 141 1.52 18.91 28.26
C ASN A 141 0.22 18.81 29.11
N VAL A 142 -0.01 19.80 29.97
CA VAL A 142 -1.18 19.84 30.86
C VAL A 142 -2.52 19.86 30.13
N LEU A 143 -2.57 20.37 28.90
CA LEU A 143 -3.78 20.39 28.08
C LEU A 143 -4.21 18.96 27.71
N ASP A 144 -3.27 18.07 27.41
CA ASP A 144 -3.55 16.65 27.15
C ASP A 144 -4.03 15.92 28.39
N VAL A 145 -3.45 16.25 29.55
CA VAL A 145 -3.88 15.73 30.84
C VAL A 145 -5.34 16.12 31.09
N VAL A 146 -5.69 17.40 30.91
CA VAL A 146 -7.07 17.88 31.09
C VAL A 146 -8.04 17.19 30.15
N LYS A 147 -7.68 17.01 28.87
CA LYS A 147 -8.53 16.31 27.90
C LYS A 147 -8.70 14.84 28.27
N THR A 148 -7.63 14.15 28.62
CA THR A 148 -7.66 12.75 29.09
C THR A 148 -8.49 12.58 30.34
N VAL A 149 -8.41 13.50 31.31
CA VAL A 149 -9.27 13.47 32.51
C VAL A 149 -10.75 13.60 32.13
N ASN A 150 -11.10 14.46 31.18
CA ASN A 150 -12.49 14.58 30.72
C ASN A 150 -12.98 13.30 30.00
N ILE A 151 -12.11 12.62 29.26
CA ILE A 151 -12.40 11.31 28.65
C ILE A 151 -12.58 10.24 29.74
N ALA A 152 -11.65 10.14 30.68
CA ALA A 152 -11.69 9.16 31.79
C ALA A 152 -12.91 9.36 32.71
N LEU A 153 -13.39 10.59 32.86
CA LEU A 153 -14.63 10.91 33.59
C LEU A 153 -15.90 10.72 32.75
N GLY A 154 -15.80 10.29 31.50
CA GLY A 154 -16.93 10.13 30.58
C GLY A 154 -17.63 11.44 30.20
N LYS A 155 -16.97 12.59 30.41
CA LYS A 155 -17.50 13.92 30.07
C LYS A 155 -17.36 14.23 28.58
N VAL A 156 -16.45 13.54 27.89
CA VAL A 156 -16.20 13.65 26.45
C VAL A 156 -16.11 12.24 25.88
N GLN A 157 -16.85 11.98 24.79
CA GLN A 157 -16.69 10.77 24.00
C GLN A 157 -15.45 10.92 23.12
N PRO A 158 -14.38 10.11 23.29
CA PRO A 158 -13.19 10.20 22.46
C PRO A 158 -13.49 9.73 21.03
N SER A 159 -12.85 10.37 20.04
CA SER A 159 -12.66 9.80 18.71
C SER A 159 -11.70 8.61 18.76
N PRO A 160 -11.60 7.78 17.69
CA PRO A 160 -10.64 6.67 17.65
C PRO A 160 -9.18 7.10 17.87
N ASP A 161 -8.82 8.30 17.42
CA ASP A 161 -7.48 8.85 17.63
C ASP A 161 -7.32 9.42 19.04
N ASP A 162 -8.37 10.02 19.63
CA ASP A 162 -8.30 10.55 21.00
C ASP A 162 -8.10 9.38 21.96
N PHE A 163 -8.86 8.30 21.73
CA PHE A 163 -8.77 7.07 22.49
C PHE A 163 -7.36 6.47 22.39
N TYR A 164 -6.79 6.40 21.19
CA TYR A 164 -5.43 5.89 21.01
C TYR A 164 -4.36 6.73 21.71
N ALA A 165 -4.46 8.06 21.62
CA ALA A 165 -3.51 8.96 22.27
C ALA A 165 -3.67 8.93 23.80
N ALA A 166 -4.91 8.85 24.29
CA ALA A 166 -5.24 8.80 25.71
C ALA A 166 -4.97 7.44 26.36
N ASP A 167 -5.09 6.31 25.65
CA ASP A 167 -4.75 4.96 26.14
C ASP A 167 -3.23 4.74 26.04
N VAL A 168 -2.48 5.41 26.92
CA VAL A 168 -1.01 5.40 26.89
C VAL A 168 -0.47 4.03 27.30
N ASN A 169 -1.15 3.30 28.18
CA ASN A 169 -0.72 1.97 28.59
C ASN A 169 -1.16 0.84 27.64
N SER A 170 -2.02 1.11 26.66
CA SER A 170 -2.55 0.13 25.69
C SER A 170 -3.37 -1.00 26.32
N ASP A 171 -4.05 -0.75 27.43
CA ASP A 171 -4.95 -1.73 28.07
C ASP A 171 -6.38 -1.66 27.53
N SER A 172 -6.64 -0.80 26.54
CA SER A 172 -7.96 -0.55 25.94
C SER A 172 -8.95 0.09 26.92
N VAL A 173 -8.50 0.74 27.99
CA VAL A 173 -9.34 1.45 28.96
C VAL A 173 -8.69 2.77 29.37
N VAL A 174 -9.19 3.90 28.87
CA VAL A 174 -8.72 5.22 29.31
C VAL A 174 -9.15 5.51 30.75
N ASN A 175 -8.20 5.52 31.68
CA ASN A 175 -8.45 5.75 33.10
C ASN A 175 -7.33 6.56 33.80
N VAL A 176 -7.33 6.59 35.14
CA VAL A 176 -6.36 7.36 35.94
C VAL A 176 -4.91 6.90 35.70
N LEU A 177 -4.68 5.63 35.34
CA LEU A 177 -3.35 5.13 35.02
C LEU A 177 -2.77 5.82 33.78
N ASP A 178 -3.60 6.08 32.77
CA ASP A 178 -3.15 6.81 31.58
C ASP A 178 -2.86 8.27 31.88
N VAL A 179 -3.72 8.92 32.67
CA VAL A 179 -3.51 10.30 33.13
C VAL A 179 -2.14 10.44 33.81
N VAL A 180 -1.80 9.52 34.72
CA VAL A 180 -0.50 9.51 35.39
C VAL A 180 0.65 9.30 34.39
N LYS A 181 0.48 8.42 33.40
CA LYS A 181 1.51 8.22 32.36
C LYS A 181 1.72 9.47 31.51
N ILE A 182 0.66 10.18 31.12
CA ILE A 182 0.75 11.44 30.38
C ILE A 182 1.50 12.49 31.21
N VAL A 183 1.21 12.58 32.51
CA VAL A 183 1.96 13.47 33.42
C VAL A 183 3.44 13.12 33.46
N ASN A 184 3.80 11.84 33.53
CA ASN A 184 5.21 11.42 33.51
C ASN A 184 5.89 11.77 32.18
N ILE A 185 5.19 11.64 31.05
CA ILE A 185 5.70 12.05 29.73
C ILE A 185 5.89 13.57 29.69
N ALA A 186 4.89 14.35 30.10
CA ALA A 186 4.94 15.82 30.12
C ALA A 186 6.07 16.38 31.00
N LEU A 187 6.48 15.63 32.03
CA LEU A 187 7.55 16.00 32.96
C LEU A 187 8.91 15.33 32.64
N ASN A 188 9.01 14.55 31.57
CA ASN A 188 10.21 13.76 31.22
C ASN A 188 10.69 12.82 32.34
N LEU A 189 9.77 12.15 33.01
CA LEU A 189 10.03 11.25 34.15
C LEU A 189 10.00 9.76 33.77
N GLN A 190 10.35 9.39 32.53
CA GLN A 190 10.16 8.04 31.98
C GLN A 190 10.77 6.91 32.83
#